data_AF-A0A441XE27-F1
#
_entry.id   AF-A0A441XE27-F1
#
_cell.length_a   1.000
_cell.length_b   1.000
_cell.length_c   1.000
_cell.angle_alpha   90.00
_cell.angle_beta   90.00
_cell.angle_gamma   90.00
#
_symmetry.space_group_name_H-M   'P 1'
#
loop_
_entity.id
_entity.type
_entity.pdbx_description
1 polymer ?
#
loop_
_entity_poly.entity_id
_entity_poly.type
_entity_poly.pdbx_seq_one_letter_code
_entity_poly.pdbx_strand_id
1 'polypeptide(L)'
;AELMKHAWVFAILAAAVAGSDTGSGAGTLNFAYELPVDCLRVLPLTHNGEPDGVPIAWRQEAGLIYSDQSSPRIIRYIANLTDPNDWDATFTEVLVAALAVKIAHPLTHKAGMIDIARGAYSAALDAAFHANAIQRGGRFSTSSWAIQRGDDRFWRA
;
A
#
# COMPACT_ATOMS: atom_id res chain seq x y z
N ALA A 1 8.12 -6.98 -9.19
CA ALA A 1 7.24 -6.15 -10.05
C ALA A 1 5.76 -6.26 -9.62
N GLU A 2 5.16 -7.46 -9.55
CA GLU A 2 3.74 -7.60 -9.18
C GLU A 2 3.40 -7.03 -7.79
N LEU A 3 4.31 -7.19 -6.83
CA LEU A 3 4.15 -6.67 -5.48
C LEU A 3 4.04 -5.12 -5.42
N MET A 4 4.63 -4.40 -6.39
CA MET A 4 4.55 -2.94 -6.47
C MET A 4 3.28 -2.43 -7.16
N LYS A 5 2.57 -3.26 -7.93
CA LYS A 5 1.42 -2.79 -8.72
C LYS A 5 0.22 -2.49 -7.82
N HIS A 6 -0.05 -3.37 -6.87
CA HIS A 6 -1.22 -3.29 -5.99
C HIS A 6 -0.80 -3.18 -4.53
N ALA A 7 -1.68 -2.62 -3.71
CA ALA A 7 -1.45 -2.48 -2.26
C ALA A 7 -2.02 -3.70 -1.53
N TRP A 8 -1.29 -4.81 -1.62
CA TRP A 8 -1.60 -6.09 -0.97
C TRP A 8 -1.50 -5.97 0.55
N VAL A 9 -2.56 -6.30 1.29
CA VAL A 9 -2.61 -6.12 2.75
C VAL A 9 -1.45 -6.81 3.48
N PHE A 10 -1.12 -8.05 3.11
CA PHE A 10 -0.03 -8.80 3.75
C PHE A 10 1.34 -8.11 3.63
N ALA A 11 1.55 -7.32 2.57
CA ALA A 11 2.80 -6.61 2.32
C ALA A 11 2.79 -5.18 2.86
N ILE A 12 1.70 -4.71 3.48
CA ILE A 12 1.64 -3.37 4.07
C ILE A 12 2.19 -3.41 5.49
N LEU A 13 3.37 -2.82 5.68
CA LEU A 13 3.99 -2.65 6.99
C LEU A 13 3.93 -1.19 7.43
N ALA A 14 4.11 -0.99 8.73
CA ALA A 14 4.19 0.32 9.36
C ALA A 14 5.51 0.43 10.12
N ALA A 15 6.21 1.54 9.96
CA ALA A 15 7.43 1.84 10.70
C ALA A 15 7.31 3.22 11.38
N ALA A 16 7.77 3.30 12.63
CA ALA A 16 7.97 4.58 13.31
C ALA A 16 9.34 5.13 12.90
N VAL A 17 9.34 6.28 12.24
CA VAL A 17 10.54 6.90 11.68
C VAL A 17 10.83 8.22 12.39
N ALA A 18 12.09 8.38 12.79
CA ALA A 18 12.60 9.66 13.30
C ALA A 18 12.84 10.62 12.13
N GLY A 19 12.43 11.87 12.30
CA GLY A 19 12.57 12.90 11.28
C GLY A 19 13.70 13.85 11.63
N SER A 20 14.49 14.25 10.63
CA SER A 20 15.46 15.34 10.76
C SER A 20 14.83 16.64 10.26
N ASP A 21 14.96 17.70 11.04
CA ASP A 21 14.62 19.05 10.58
C ASP A 21 15.65 19.50 9.54
N THR A 22 15.19 19.92 8.37
CA THR A 22 16.01 20.41 7.25
C THR A 22 16.15 21.93 7.27
N GLY A 23 15.54 22.62 8.24
CA GLY A 23 15.73 24.04 8.49
C GLY A 23 15.06 24.98 7.49
N SER A 24 14.20 24.48 6.60
CA SER A 24 13.37 25.34 5.75
C SER A 24 12.23 25.98 6.58
N GLY A 25 11.82 27.21 6.24
CA GLY A 25 10.89 28.01 7.06
C GLY A 25 9.48 27.42 7.23
N ALA A 26 8.62 28.06 8.01
CA ALA A 26 7.25 27.58 8.23
C ALA A 26 6.46 27.48 6.90
N GLY A 27 5.84 26.33 6.63
CA GLY A 27 5.02 26.08 5.44
C GLY A 27 5.73 25.33 4.31
N THR A 28 7.00 24.94 4.48
CA THR A 28 7.70 24.00 3.60
C THR A 28 7.79 22.60 4.21
N LEU A 29 8.14 21.60 3.39
CA LEU A 29 8.31 20.21 3.84
C LEU A 29 9.64 20.05 4.61
N ASN A 30 9.65 20.55 5.85
CA ASN A 30 10.85 20.78 6.65
C ASN A 30 11.39 19.53 7.34
N PHE A 31 10.62 18.45 7.39
CA PHE A 31 11.04 17.23 8.08
C PHE A 31 11.35 16.16 7.05
N ALA A 32 12.60 15.69 7.06
CA ALA A 32 13.05 14.56 6.25
C ALA A 32 13.00 13.27 7.07
N TYR A 33 12.42 12.22 6.50
CA TYR A 33 12.26 10.90 7.09
C TYR A 33 12.94 9.86 6.21
N GLU A 34 13.78 9.02 6.82
CA GLU A 34 14.43 7.91 6.13
C GLU A 34 13.48 6.73 5.96
N LEU A 35 13.39 6.21 4.74
CA LEU A 35 12.59 5.02 4.48
C LEU A 35 13.31 3.74 4.91
N PRO A 36 12.56 2.75 5.42
CA PRO A 36 13.08 1.40 5.61
C PRO A 36 13.68 0.84 4.31
N VAL A 37 14.76 0.05 4.44
CA VAL A 37 15.51 -0.52 3.29
C VAL A 37 14.66 -1.45 2.42
N ASP A 38 13.65 -2.07 3.02
CA ASP A 38 12.70 -2.96 2.38
C ASP A 38 11.49 -2.22 1.77
N CYS A 39 11.42 -0.89 1.86
CA CYS A 39 10.30 -0.13 1.33
C CYS A 39 10.33 -0.07 -0.21
N LEU A 40 9.33 -0.70 -0.85
CA LEU A 40 9.12 -0.60 -2.30
C LEU A 40 8.27 0.60 -2.71
N ARG A 41 7.23 0.90 -1.93
CA ARG A 41 6.29 1.99 -2.23
C ARG A 41 5.66 2.52 -0.96
N VAL A 42 5.67 3.83 -0.81
CA VAL A 42 5.05 4.54 0.32
C VAL A 42 3.54 4.67 0.07
N LEU A 43 2.74 4.47 1.11
CA LEU A 43 1.30 4.76 1.07
C LEU A 43 1.03 6.20 1.51
N PRO A 44 -0.12 6.81 1.11
CA PRO A 44 -0.45 8.16 1.53
C PRO A 44 -0.31 8.35 3.04
N LEU A 45 0.46 9.35 3.44
CA LEU A 45 0.68 9.67 4.84
C LEU A 45 -0.53 10.35 5.44
N THR A 46 -0.81 10.01 6.69
CA THR A 46 -1.91 10.58 7.47
C THR A 46 -1.41 11.03 8.83
N HIS A 47 -2.16 11.93 9.48
CA HIS A 47 -1.75 12.51 10.74
C HIS A 47 -1.53 11.46 11.85
N ASN A 48 -2.33 10.40 11.87
CA ASN A 48 -2.28 9.33 12.87
C ASN A 48 -1.63 8.02 12.34
N GLY A 49 -1.14 8.00 11.10
CA GLY A 49 -0.60 6.80 10.46
C GLY A 49 -1.67 5.76 10.06
N GLU A 50 -2.96 6.09 10.22
CA GLU A 50 -4.07 5.20 9.84
C GLU A 50 -4.43 5.41 8.36
N PRO A 51 -4.78 4.36 7.58
CA PRO A 51 -5.14 4.49 6.18
C PRO A 51 -6.30 5.46 5.90
N ASP A 52 -7.27 5.53 6.81
CA ASP A 52 -8.46 6.39 6.71
C ASP A 52 -8.30 7.72 7.48
N GLY A 53 -7.07 8.04 7.90
CA GLY A 53 -6.75 9.26 8.63
C GLY A 53 -6.78 10.53 7.78
N VAL A 54 -6.61 11.68 8.44
CA VAL A 54 -6.48 12.98 7.75
C VAL A 54 -5.18 12.99 6.95
N PRO A 55 -5.21 13.16 5.62
CA PRO A 55 -4.01 13.16 4.79
C PRO A 55 -3.13 14.38 5.10
N ILE A 56 -1.82 14.21 4.99
CA ILE A 56 -0.83 15.27 5.18
C ILE A 56 -0.10 15.59 3.88
N ALA A 57 0.51 16.78 3.80
CA ALA A 57 1.38 17.12 2.69
C ALA A 57 2.71 16.36 2.81
N TRP A 58 3.10 15.68 1.73
CA TRP A 58 4.37 14.97 1.68
C TRP A 58 4.92 14.87 0.26
N ARG A 59 6.22 14.64 0.17
CA ARG A 59 6.93 14.37 -1.08
C ARG A 59 8.01 13.32 -0.84
N GLN A 60 8.20 12.40 -1.79
CA GLN A 60 9.31 11.45 -1.74
C GLN A 60 10.36 11.81 -2.78
N GLU A 61 11.63 11.87 -2.37
CA GLU A 61 12.78 12.12 -3.25
C GLU A 61 13.96 11.21 -2.82
N ALA A 62 14.55 10.47 -3.76
CA ALA A 62 15.77 9.67 -3.56
C ALA A 62 15.81 8.74 -2.31
N GLY A 63 14.65 8.25 -1.83
CA GLY A 63 14.55 7.39 -0.64
C GLY A 63 14.25 8.12 0.67
N LEU A 64 14.11 9.44 0.62
CA LEU A 64 13.66 10.29 1.72
C LEU A 64 12.21 10.72 1.50
N ILE A 65 11.49 10.89 2.59
CA ILE A 65 10.18 11.54 2.61
C ILE A 65 10.32 12.90 3.29
N TYR A 66 9.81 13.92 2.64
CA TYR A 66 9.67 15.27 3.19
C TYR A 66 8.23 15.50 3.59
N SER A 67 7.99 16.01 4.80
CA SER A 67 6.68 16.42 5.29
C SER A 67 6.77 17.73 6.07
N ASP A 68 5.64 18.43 6.21
CA ASP A 68 5.50 19.62 7.05
C ASP A 68 5.26 19.26 8.54
N GLN A 69 5.11 17.98 8.83
CA GLN A 69 4.79 17.46 10.15
C GLN A 69 6.02 17.06 10.97
N SER A 70 5.98 17.33 12.28
CA SER A 70 7.04 16.96 13.23
C SER A 70 7.14 15.46 13.52
N SER A 71 8.32 15.05 14.01
CA SER A 71 8.71 13.67 14.38
C SER A 71 8.28 13.27 15.80
N PRO A 72 8.14 11.96 16.14
CA PRO A 72 8.18 10.77 15.28
C PRO A 72 6.87 10.50 14.52
N ARG A 73 6.96 9.87 13.35
CA ARG A 73 5.80 9.56 12.50
C ARG A 73 5.73 8.08 12.14
N ILE A 74 4.50 7.59 12.02
CA ILE A 74 4.22 6.25 11.54
C ILE A 74 3.99 6.33 10.03
N ILE A 75 4.87 5.67 9.28
CA ILE A 75 4.82 5.59 7.82
C ILE A 75 4.34 4.20 7.44
N ARG A 76 3.29 4.13 6.65
CA ARG A 76 2.83 2.88 6.04
C ARG A 76 3.42 2.73 4.65
N TYR A 77 3.93 1.55 4.35
CA TYR A 77 4.58 1.27 3.08
C TYR A 77 4.35 -0.18 2.67
N ILE A 78 4.62 -0.45 1.40
CA ILE A 78 4.66 -1.79 0.84
C ILE A 78 6.09 -2.30 0.97
N ALA A 79 6.26 -3.34 1.77
CA ALA A 79 7.54 -3.97 2.04
C ALA A 79 7.93 -4.97 0.95
N ASN A 80 9.23 -5.14 0.74
CA ASN A 80 9.80 -6.14 -0.14
C ASN A 80 9.93 -7.48 0.61
N LEU A 81 8.83 -8.22 0.68
CA LEU A 81 8.83 -9.56 1.27
C LEU A 81 9.49 -10.55 0.31
N THR A 82 10.71 -10.99 0.63
CA THR A 82 11.47 -11.93 -0.19
C THR A 82 11.21 -13.39 0.16
N ASP A 83 10.71 -13.69 1.36
CA ASP A 83 10.35 -15.04 1.77
C ASP A 83 8.96 -15.40 1.21
N PRO A 84 8.84 -16.45 0.38
CA PRO A 84 7.54 -16.93 -0.11
C PRO A 84 6.58 -17.36 1.00
N ASN A 85 7.07 -17.71 2.20
CA ASN A 85 6.21 -18.11 3.33
C ASN A 85 5.43 -16.92 3.90
N ASP A 86 5.89 -15.69 3.69
CA ASP A 86 5.20 -14.48 4.13
C ASP A 86 4.12 -14.04 3.13
N TRP A 87 3.99 -14.72 1.99
CA TRP A 87 3.05 -14.36 0.94
C TRP A 87 1.68 -15.00 1.17
N ASP A 88 0.64 -14.23 0.88
CA ASP A 88 -0.71 -14.79 0.86
C ASP A 88 -0.87 -15.80 -0.29
N ALA A 89 -1.68 -16.83 -0.07
CA ALA A 89 -1.94 -17.88 -1.05
C ALA A 89 -2.54 -17.29 -2.34
N THR A 90 -3.46 -16.34 -2.21
CA THR A 90 -4.10 -15.68 -3.36
C THR A 90 -3.11 -14.86 -4.20
N PHE A 91 -2.12 -14.22 -3.55
CA PHE A 91 -1.06 -13.51 -4.25
C PHE A 91 -0.12 -14.47 -5.00
N THR A 92 0.17 -15.62 -4.41
CA THR A 92 1.01 -16.64 -5.04
C THR A 92 0.39 -17.12 -6.36
N GLU A 93 -0.93 -17.33 -6.41
CA GLU A 93 -1.65 -17.67 -7.63
C GLU A 93 -1.54 -16.57 -8.71
N VAL A 94 -1.69 -15.30 -8.32
CA VAL A 94 -1.51 -14.15 -9.22
C VAL A 94 -0.09 -14.12 -9.79
N LEU A 95 0.93 -14.35 -8.96
CA LEU A 95 2.32 -14.37 -9.39
C LEU A 95 2.59 -15.51 -10.38
N VAL A 96 2.09 -16.71 -10.08
CA VAL A 96 2.22 -17.88 -10.96
C VAL A 96 1.53 -17.63 -12.30
N ALA A 97 0.33 -17.07 -12.29
CA ALA A 97 -0.39 -16.73 -13.52
C ALA A 97 0.32 -15.64 -14.33
N ALA A 98 0.90 -14.62 -13.67
CA ALA A 98 1.70 -13.59 -14.34
C ALA A 98 2.95 -14.18 -15.01
N LEU A 99 3.60 -15.14 -14.35
CA LEU A 99 4.72 -15.87 -14.93
C LEU A 99 4.25 -16.73 -16.11
N ALA A 100 3.14 -17.45 -15.97
CA ALA A 100 2.53 -18.25 -17.02
C ALA A 100 2.29 -17.41 -18.29
N VAL A 101 1.74 -16.19 -18.17
CA VAL A 101 1.55 -15.28 -19.30
C VAL A 101 2.85 -14.96 -20.03
N LYS A 102 3.95 -14.77 -19.30
CA LYS A 102 5.26 -14.44 -19.89
C LYS A 102 5.92 -15.64 -20.57
N ILE A 103 5.74 -16.84 -20.02
CA ILE A 103 6.40 -18.06 -20.52
C ILE A 103 5.53 -18.88 -21.49
N ALA A 104 4.22 -18.66 -21.54
CA ALA A 104 3.28 -19.45 -22.35
C ALA A 104 3.66 -19.47 -23.82
N HIS A 105 3.93 -18.30 -24.42
CA HIS A 105 4.33 -18.21 -25.82
C HIS A 105 5.71 -18.81 -26.11
N PRO A 106 6.80 -18.41 -25.42
CA PRO A 106 8.12 -18.95 -25.72
C PRO A 106 8.23 -20.45 -25.45
N LEU A 107 7.42 -21.01 -24.55
CA LEU A 107 7.44 -22.45 -24.25
C LEU A 107 6.59 -23.27 -25.22
N THR A 108 5.41 -22.79 -25.61
CA THR A 108 4.46 -23.60 -26.39
C THR A 108 4.43 -23.26 -27.88
N HIS A 109 5.00 -22.10 -28.27
CA HIS A 109 4.89 -21.51 -29.61
C HIS A 109 3.45 -21.34 -30.12
N LYS A 110 2.44 -21.42 -29.25
CA LYS A 110 1.02 -21.25 -29.60
C LYS A 110 0.51 -19.91 -29.09
N ALA A 111 0.01 -19.07 -29.99
CA ALA A 111 -0.55 -17.76 -29.63
C ALA A 111 -1.77 -17.89 -28.70
N GLY A 112 -2.65 -18.87 -28.93
CA GLY A 112 -3.84 -19.07 -28.10
C GLY A 112 -3.56 -19.44 -26.64
N MET A 113 -2.35 -19.92 -26.32
CA MET A 113 -1.97 -20.20 -24.92
C MET A 113 -1.77 -18.90 -24.13
N ILE A 114 -1.41 -17.79 -24.80
CA ILE A 114 -1.31 -16.47 -24.16
C ILE A 114 -2.68 -16.03 -23.66
N ASP A 115 -3.73 -16.21 -24.47
CA ASP A 115 -5.07 -15.75 -24.12
C ASP A 115 -5.66 -16.57 -22.96
N ILE A 116 -5.41 -17.88 -22.94
CA ILE A 116 -5.77 -18.75 -21.81
C ILE A 116 -5.03 -18.31 -20.54
N ALA A 117 -3.71 -18.08 -20.62
CA ALA A 117 -2.92 -17.64 -19.48
C ALA A 117 -3.36 -16.25 -18.97
N ARG A 118 -3.73 -15.34 -19.87
CA ARG A 118 -4.29 -14.03 -19.51
C ARG A 118 -5.62 -14.15 -18.78
N GLY A 119 -6.50 -15.07 -19.23
CA GLY A 119 -7.76 -15.36 -18.54
C GLY A 119 -7.56 -15.92 -17.14
N ALA A 120 -6.60 -16.83 -16.96
CA ALA A 120 -6.22 -17.33 -15.64
C ALA A 120 -5.67 -16.21 -14.74
N TYR A 121 -4.85 -15.33 -15.29
CA TYR A 121 -4.31 -14.17 -14.56
C TYR A 121 -5.39 -13.18 -14.11
N SER A 122 -6.38 -12.86 -14.97
CA SER A 122 -7.49 -12.00 -14.56
C SER A 122 -8.34 -12.63 -13.44
N ALA A 123 -8.64 -13.94 -13.55
CA ALA A 123 -9.41 -14.63 -12.52
C ALA A 123 -8.68 -14.66 -11.17
N ALA A 124 -7.35 -14.89 -11.19
CA ALA A 124 -6.53 -14.85 -9.98
C ALA A 124 -6.51 -13.44 -9.35
N LEU A 125 -6.42 -12.39 -10.16
CA LEU A 125 -6.49 -11.01 -9.67
C LEU A 125 -7.83 -10.70 -9.00
N ASP A 126 -8.93 -11.10 -9.61
CA ASP A 126 -10.27 -10.86 -9.05
C ASP A 126 -10.44 -11.58 -7.70
N ALA A 127 -10.00 -12.83 -7.60
CA ALA A 127 -10.00 -13.59 -6.35
C ALA A 127 -9.14 -12.92 -5.26
N ALA A 128 -7.93 -12.50 -5.63
CA ALA A 128 -7.01 -11.85 -4.70
C ALA A 128 -7.53 -10.47 -4.26
N PHE A 129 -8.16 -9.69 -5.13
CA PHE A 129 -8.81 -8.43 -4.74
C PHE A 129 -10.02 -8.64 -3.84
N HIS A 130 -10.81 -9.68 -4.08
CA HIS A 130 -11.92 -10.03 -3.21
C HIS A 130 -11.43 -10.36 -1.78
N ALA A 131 -10.39 -11.20 -1.67
CA ALA A 131 -9.77 -11.52 -0.39
C ALA A 131 -9.17 -10.27 0.30
N ASN A 132 -8.42 -9.46 -0.45
CA ASN A 132 -7.82 -8.22 0.03
C ASN A 132 -8.87 -7.21 0.52
N ALA A 133 -10.02 -7.12 -0.15
CA ALA A 133 -11.13 -6.25 0.26
C ALA A 133 -11.71 -6.66 1.62
N ILE A 134 -11.83 -7.97 1.89
CA ILE A 134 -12.29 -8.48 3.18
C ILE A 134 -11.28 -8.14 4.29
N GLN A 135 -9.98 -8.30 4.03
CA GLN A 135 -8.91 -8.02 4.98
C GLN A 135 -8.80 -6.51 5.34
N ARG A 136 -9.23 -5.62 4.44
CA ARG A 136 -9.25 -4.16 4.64
C ARG A 136 -10.47 -3.63 5.40
N GLY A 137 -11.25 -4.51 6.04
CA GLY A 137 -12.51 -4.18 6.72
C GLY A 137 -12.60 -2.73 7.18
N GLY A 138 -13.44 -1.94 6.49
CA GLY A 138 -13.48 -0.50 6.68
C GLY A 138 -13.88 -0.16 8.11
N ARG A 139 -13.19 0.81 8.71
CA ARG A 139 -13.74 1.47 9.88
C ARG A 139 -14.97 2.25 9.41
N PHE A 140 -16.08 2.17 10.13
CA PHE A 140 -17.20 3.07 9.87
C PHE A 140 -16.72 4.49 10.15
N SER A 141 -16.19 5.16 9.13
CA SER A 141 -15.88 6.58 9.19
C SER A 141 -17.20 7.31 9.20
N THR A 142 -17.47 8.07 10.25
CA THR A 142 -18.53 9.05 10.18
C THR A 142 -18.10 10.09 9.16
N SER A 143 -18.86 10.17 8.07
CA SER A 143 -18.65 11.20 7.07
C SER A 143 -18.62 12.57 7.77
N SER A 144 -17.81 13.51 7.28
CA SER A 144 -17.77 14.88 7.81
C SER A 144 -19.16 15.52 7.88
N TRP A 145 -20.05 15.10 6.97
CA TRP A 145 -21.48 15.42 6.98
C TRP A 145 -22.24 14.85 8.19
N ALA A 146 -22.02 13.59 8.56
CA ALA A 146 -22.61 13.00 9.75
C ALA A 146 -22.10 13.66 11.04
N ILE A 147 -20.81 14.01 11.09
CA ILE A 147 -20.20 14.75 12.21
C ILE A 147 -20.81 16.15 12.33
N GLN A 148 -20.99 16.87 11.23
CA GLN A 148 -21.61 18.21 11.23
C GLN A 148 -23.07 18.22 11.73
N ARG A 149 -23.78 17.09 11.67
CA ARG A 149 -25.15 16.96 12.21
C ARG A 149 -25.21 16.48 13.66
N GLY A 150 -24.06 16.26 14.32
CA GLY A 150 -24.01 15.78 15.69
C GLY A 150 -24.30 14.28 15.85
N ASP A 151 -24.10 13.48 14.80
CA ASP A 151 -24.13 12.01 14.89
C ASP A 151 -22.76 11.51 15.41
N ASP A 152 -22.36 11.93 16.61
CA ASP A 152 -21.06 11.64 17.25
C ASP A 152 -21.12 10.49 18.27
N ARG A 153 -22.06 9.55 18.07
CA ARG A 153 -22.41 8.45 19.01
C ARG A 153 -21.26 7.51 19.43
N PHE A 154 -20.07 7.67 18.86
CA PHE A 154 -18.87 6.85 19.12
C PHE A 154 -17.86 7.53 20.08
N TRP A 155 -18.02 8.83 20.38
CA TRP A 155 -17.07 9.60 21.23
C TRP A 155 -17.41 9.60 22.73
N ARG A 156 -18.55 9.01 23.14
CA ARG A 156 -19.01 8.97 24.54
C ARG A 156 -18.99 7.56 25.14
N ALA A 157 -17.83 6.92 25.14
CA ALA A 157 -17.56 5.71 25.91
C ALA A 157 -16.28 5.87 26.72
#